data_AF-A0A2X3KBD7-F1
#
_entry.id   AF-A0A2X3KBD7-F1
#
_cell.length_a   1.000
_cell.length_b   1.000
_cell.length_c   1.000
_cell.angle_alpha   90.00
_cell.angle_beta   90.00
_cell.angle_gamma   90.00
#
_symmetry.space_group_name_H-M   'P 1'
#
loop_
_entity.id
_entity.type
_entity.pdbx_description
1 polymer ?
#
loop_
_entity_poly.entity_id
_entity_poly.type
_entity_poly.pdbx_seq_one_letter_code
_entity_poly.pdbx_strand_id
1 'polypeptide(L)' 'MDAKDIERLSKTLALNGAKYLTQMLEPENQGLLRLEGRKRVAALLLDDLPDERIREILEEIESSKLSSSVKSRAG' A
#
# COMPACT_ATOMS: atom_id res chain seq x y z
N MET A 1 -23.33 30.56 8.62
CA MET A 1 -22.18 30.01 9.34
C MET A 1 -21.48 31.17 10.01
N ASP A 2 -21.17 31.05 11.30
CA ASP A 2 -20.45 32.10 12.00
C ASP A 2 -18.93 31.98 11.76
N ALA A 3 -18.16 33.00 12.16
CA ALA A 3 -16.71 33.00 11.97
C ALA A 3 -16.00 31.87 12.75
N LYS A 4 -16.57 31.42 13.87
CA LYS A 4 -16.02 30.33 14.69
C LYS A 4 -16.25 28.97 14.04
N ASP A 5 -17.38 28.78 13.36
CA ASP A 5 -17.69 27.59 12.58
C ASP A 5 -16.69 27.42 11.43
N ILE A 6 -16.39 28.53 10.73
CA ILE A 6 -15.41 28.55 9.64
C ILE A 6 -14.01 28.24 10.17
N GLU A 7 -13.60 28.86 11.28
CA GLU A 7 -12.29 28.62 11.90
C GLU A 7 -12.15 27.16 12.36
N ARG A 8 -13.19 26.61 12.99
CA ARG A 8 -13.22 25.21 13.42
C ARG A 8 -13.10 24.26 12.23
N LEU A 9 -13.88 24.50 11.18
CA LEU A 9 -13.83 23.69 9.96
C LEU A 9 -12.44 23.75 9.31
N SER A 10 -11.86 24.95 9.21
CA SER A 10 -10.51 25.13 8.65
C SER A 10 -9.46 24.34 9.44
N LYS A 11 -9.51 24.36 10.78
CA LYS A 11 -8.58 23.58 11.63
C LYS A 11 -8.76 22.08 11.44
N THR A 12 -10.00 21.60 11.36
CA THR A 12 -10.29 20.18 11.13
C THR A 12 -9.77 19.73 9.77
N LEU A 13 -9.98 20.52 8.71
CA LEU A 13 -9.48 20.21 7.37
C LEU A 13 -7.95 20.22 7.32
N ALA A 14 -7.30 21.20 7.95
CA ALA A 14 -5.84 21.26 8.02
C ALA A 14 -5.26 20.02 8.73
N LEU A 15 -5.84 19.61 9.87
CA LEU A 15 -5.39 18.43 10.60
C LEU A 15 -5.60 17.15 9.80
N ASN A 16 -6.77 16.97 9.19
CA ASN A 16 -7.07 15.78 8.39
C ASN A 16 -6.19 15.73 7.13
N GLY A 17 -5.96 16.88 6.49
CA GLY A 17 -5.05 17.00 5.36
C GLY A 17 -3.61 16.63 5.74
N ALA A 18 -3.12 17.14 6.87
CA ALA A 18 -1.79 16.78 7.38
C ALA A 18 -1.67 15.28 7.65
N LYS A 19 -2.67 14.66 8.30
CA LYS A 19 -2.70 13.21 8.54
C LYS A 19 -2.65 12.40 7.24
N TYR A 20 -3.46 12.77 6.26
CA TYR A 20 -3.49 12.12 4.96
C TYR A 20 -2.13 12.22 4.23
N LEU A 21 -1.53 13.42 4.22
CA LEU A 21 -0.22 13.62 3.61
C LEU A 21 0.87 12.81 4.32
N THR A 22 0.86 12.73 5.65
CA THR A 22 1.80 11.89 6.40
C THR A 22 1.66 10.42 6.00
N GLN A 23 0.43 9.90 5.90
CA GLN A 23 0.18 8.53 5.43
C GLN A 23 0.73 8.32 4.01
N MET A 24 0.48 9.26 3.09
CA MET A 24 1.01 9.16 1.74
C MET A 24 2.54 9.09 1.70
N LEU A 25 3.24 9.73 2.66
CA LEU A 25 4.70 9.72 2.76
C LEU A 25 5.27 8.44 3.37
N GLU A 26 4.44 7.54 3.91
CA GLU A 26 4.90 6.25 4.41
C GLU A 26 5.58 5.43 3.28
N PRO A 27 6.72 4.76 3.56
CA PRO A 27 7.50 4.08 2.52
C PRO A 27 6.70 3.05 1.70
N GLU A 28 5.75 2.38 2.33
CA GLU A 28 4.86 1.38 1.71
C GLU A 28 3.93 2.03 0.68
N ASN A 29 3.26 3.12 1.07
CA ASN A 29 2.39 3.91 0.19
C ASN A 29 3.18 4.53 -0.96
N GLN A 30 4.39 5.04 -0.68
CA GLN A 30 5.32 5.50 -1.69
C GLN A 30 5.74 4.38 -2.66
N GLY A 31 5.89 3.15 -2.16
CA GLY A 31 6.14 1.95 -2.97
C GLY A 31 4.99 1.66 -3.93
N LEU A 32 3.75 1.70 -3.44
CA LEU A 32 2.54 1.50 -4.22
C LEU A 32 2.36 2.60 -5.30
N LEU A 33 2.59 3.86 -4.95
CA LEU A 33 2.49 5.00 -5.87
C LEU A 33 3.47 4.92 -7.05
N ARG A 34 4.62 4.27 -6.85
CA ARG A 34 5.65 4.08 -7.90
C ARG A 34 5.41 2.85 -8.78
N LEU A 35 4.36 2.06 -8.54
CA LEU A 35 4.08 0.90 -9.37
C LEU A 35 3.62 1.31 -10.77
N GLU A 36 4.19 0.65 -11.78
CA GLU A 36 3.86 0.87 -13.19
C GLU A 36 3.60 -0.46 -13.92
N GLY A 37 2.94 -0.35 -15.08
CA GLY A 37 2.67 -1.48 -15.97
C GLY A 37 2.01 -2.67 -15.27
N ARG A 38 2.56 -3.88 -15.49
CA ARG A 38 2.01 -5.12 -14.94
C ARG A 38 1.95 -5.16 -13.42
N LYS A 39 2.90 -4.52 -12.73
CA LYS A 39 2.91 -4.50 -11.25
C LYS A 39 1.76 -3.67 -10.69
N ARG A 40 1.45 -2.54 -11.33
CA ARG A 40 0.29 -1.72 -10.97
C ARG A 40 -1.02 -2.47 -11.22
N VAL A 41 -1.14 -3.13 -12.37
CA VAL A 41 -2.33 -3.95 -12.70
C VAL A 41 -2.52 -5.07 -11.68
N ALA A 42 -1.46 -5.79 -11.32
CA ALA A 42 -1.53 -6.83 -10.32
C ALA A 42 -1.96 -6.28 -8.94
N ALA A 43 -1.39 -5.16 -8.49
CA ALA A 43 -1.76 -4.55 -7.21
C ALA A 43 -3.25 -4.16 -7.14
N LEU A 44 -3.81 -3.63 -8.24
CA LEU A 44 -5.24 -3.31 -8.32
C LEU A 44 -6.12 -4.56 -8.28
N LEU A 45 -5.71 -5.64 -8.96
CA LEU A 45 -6.46 -6.90 -8.95
C LEU A 45 -6.47 -7.56 -7.57
N LEU A 46 -5.40 -7.40 -6.78
CA LEU A 46 -5.32 -7.96 -5.44
C LEU A 46 -6.33 -7.32 -4.47
N ASP A 47 -6.73 -6.06 -4.69
CA ASP A 47 -7.69 -5.34 -3.83
C ASP A 47 -9.09 -5.97 -3.85
N ASP A 48 -9.48 -6.57 -4.97
CA ASP A 48 -10.77 -7.23 -5.15
C ASP A 48 -10.79 -8.71 -4.70
N LEU A 49 -9.64 -9.26 -4.28
CA LEU A 49 -9.55 -10.65 -3.88
C LEU A 49 -9.86 -10.84 -2.39
N PRO A 50 -10.48 -11.97 -2.00
CA PRO A 50 -10.65 -12.30 -0.60
C PRO A 50 -9.30 -12.65 0.05
N ASP A 51 -9.18 -12.35 1.34
CA ASP A 51 -7.95 -12.54 2.13
C ASP A 51 -7.37 -13.95 2.03
N GLU A 52 -8.21 -14.98 1.94
CA GLU A 52 -7.76 -16.37 1.78
C GLU A 52 -6.93 -16.54 0.49
N ARG A 53 -7.38 -15.93 -0.61
CA ARG A 53 -6.67 -15.99 -1.89
C ARG A 53 -5.38 -15.18 -1.86
N ILE A 54 -5.37 -14.05 -1.17
CA ILE A 54 -4.16 -13.25 -0.97
C ILE A 54 -3.13 -14.05 -0.18
N ARG A 55 -3.55 -14.76 0.88
CA ARG A 55 -2.67 -15.60 1.70
C ARG A 55 -2.00 -16.69 0.86
N GLU A 56 -2.77 -17.43 0.08
CA GLU A 56 -2.23 -18.48 -0.81
C GLU A 56 -1.19 -17.92 -1.80
N ILE A 57 -1.46 -16.75 -2.40
CA ILE A 57 -0.52 -16.09 -3.32
C ILE A 57 0.79 -15.73 -2.60
N LEU A 58 0.71 -15.20 -1.37
CA LEU A 58 1.90 -14.85 -0.59
C LEU A 58 2.74 -16.08 -0.23
N GLU A 59 2.10 -17.18 0.18
CA GLU A 59 2.76 -18.45 0.46
C GLU A 59 3.50 -19.01 -0.77
N GLU A 60 2.89 -18.93 -1.96
CA GLU A 60 3.51 -19.34 -3.21
C GLU A 60 4.74 -18.47 -3.57
N ILE A 61 4.64 -17.15 -3.37
CA ILE A 61 5.76 -16.22 -3.61
C ILE A 61 6.91 -16.51 -2.65
N GLU A 62 6.63 -16.74 -1.37
CA GLU A 62 7.65 -17.03 -0.35
C GLU A 62 8.37 -18.36 -0.63
N SER A 63 7.62 -19.42 -0.92
CA SER A 63 8.18 -20.73 -1.27
C SER A 63 9.03 -20.66 -2.55
N SER A 64 8.61 -19.88 -3.54
CA SER A 64 9.36 -19.65 -4.78
C SER A 64 10.69 -18.92 -4.51
N LYS A 65 10.69 -17.89 -3.66
CA LYS A 65 11.91 -17.18 -3.26
C LYS A 65 12.88 -18.10 -2.52
N LEU A 66 12.38 -18.91 -1.58
CA LEU A 66 13.18 -19.90 -0.86
C LEU A 66 13.82 -20.92 -1.80
N SER A 67 13.05 -21.46 -2.74
CA SER A 67 13.55 -22.41 -3.74
C SER A 67 14.65 -21.81 -4.64
N SER A 68 14.46 -20.56 -5.08
CA SER A 68 15.46 -19.85 -5.90
C SER A 68 16.76 -19.59 -5.13
N SER A 69 16.66 -19.23 -3.83
CA SER A 69 17.81 -18.98 -2.98
C SER A 69 18.62 -20.24 -2.65
N VAL A 70 17.99 -21.41 -2.55
CA VAL A 70 18.68 -22.69 -2.34
C VAL A 70 19.45 -23.09 -3.59
N LYS A 71 18.85 -22.92 -4.78
CA LYS A 71 19.52 -23.21 -6.06
C LYS A 71 20.76 -22.32 -6.31
N SER A 72 20.74 -21.06 -5.88
CA SER A 72 21.89 -20.15 -6.02
C SER A 72 23.07 -20.45 -5.10
N ARG A 73 22.90 -21.25 -4.03
CA ARG A 73 23.98 -21.63 -3.10
C ARG A 73 24.62 -22.98 -3.42
N ALA A 74 24.07 -23.72 -4.38
CA ALA A 74 24.51 -25.05 -4.77
C ALA A 74 25.30 -25.05 -6.11
N GLY A 75 25.73 -23.87 -6.57
CA GLY A 75 26.56 -23.67 -7.77
C GLY A 75 27.94 -23.16 -7.42
#